data_AF-A0A1U7HFV1-F1
#
_entry.id   AF-A0A1U7HFV1-F1
#
_cell.length_a   1.000
_cell.length_b   1.000
_cell.length_c   1.000
_cell.angle_alpha   90.00
_cell.angle_beta   90.00
_cell.angle_gamma   90.00
#
_symmetry.space_group_name_H-M   'P 1'
#
loop_
_entity.id
_entity.type
_entity.pdbx_description
1 polymer ?
#
loop_
_entity_poly.entity_id
_entity_poly.type
_entity_poly.pdbx_seq_one_letter_code
_entity_poly.pdbx_strand_id
1 'polypeptide(L)'
;MTIGKHIHHADLNYVSPQDEVPYPLISKFHISGTYRTISPEIKENSDDYIEGIEKSYLFYLPNLHEIHQVLAEEDLLIVSIYIDIDVFKTFSQGFELLPTPLQALINKSSPPRFHYPVGEITPAMFRVLQQILNLPF
;
A
#
# COMPACT_ATOMS: atom_id res chain seq x y z
N MET A 1 -0.40 -23.39 38.05
CA MET A 1 -1.52 -22.76 37.35
C MET A 1 -1.13 -21.31 37.15
N THR A 2 -0.53 -21.00 36.00
CA THR A 2 -0.04 -19.65 35.70
C THR A 2 -1.07 -18.98 34.81
N ILE A 3 -1.73 -17.96 35.33
CA ILE A 3 -2.61 -17.09 34.57
C ILE A 3 -1.69 -16.30 33.65
N GLY A 4 -1.74 -16.61 32.34
CA GLY A 4 -0.98 -15.90 31.32
C GLY A 4 -1.32 -14.42 31.41
N LYS A 5 -0.32 -13.60 31.69
CA LYS A 5 -0.43 -12.15 31.70
C LYS A 5 -0.74 -11.72 30.26
N HIS A 6 -1.97 -11.31 29.97
CA HIS A 6 -2.27 -10.57 28.75
C HIS A 6 -1.47 -9.27 28.83
N ILE A 7 -0.34 -9.23 28.13
CA ILE A 7 0.41 -8.01 27.92
C ILE A 7 -0.29 -7.34 26.74
N HIS A 8 -1.09 -6.29 26.98
CA HIS A 8 -1.57 -5.43 25.90
C HIS A 8 -0.33 -4.89 25.18
N HIS A 9 -0.12 -5.35 23.94
CA HIS A 9 0.82 -4.69 23.05
C HIS A 9 0.28 -3.29 22.79
N ALA A 10 1.05 -2.25 23.08
CA ALA A 10 0.65 -0.88 22.78
C ALA A 10 0.52 -0.70 21.26
N ASP A 11 -0.34 0.22 20.81
CA ASP A 11 -0.44 0.61 19.40
C ASP A 11 0.96 0.86 18.83
N LEU A 12 1.25 0.23 17.70
CA LEU A 12 2.52 0.38 17.03
C LEU A 12 2.43 1.52 16.03
N ASN A 13 3.15 2.60 16.32
CA ASN A 13 3.41 3.65 15.36
C ASN A 13 4.71 3.33 14.61
N TYR A 14 4.63 3.23 13.30
CA TYR A 14 5.82 3.14 12.45
C TYR A 14 5.76 4.22 11.37
N VAL A 15 6.89 4.87 11.12
CA VAL A 15 7.05 5.83 10.03
C VAL A 15 7.64 5.08 8.84
N SER A 16 6.91 5.02 7.73
CA SER A 16 7.45 4.44 6.51
C SER A 16 8.33 5.48 5.81
N PRO A 17 9.65 5.26 5.67
CA PRO A 17 10.48 6.13 4.87
C PRO A 17 10.11 5.96 3.40
N GLN A 18 9.86 7.05 2.69
CA GLN A 18 9.58 7.05 1.25
C GLN A 18 10.65 7.80 0.46
N ASP A 19 11.90 7.60 0.87
CA ASP A 19 13.05 8.39 0.44
C ASP A 19 13.88 7.67 -0.65
N GLU A 20 13.44 6.50 -1.11
CA GLU A 20 14.12 5.76 -2.18
C GLU A 20 13.96 6.47 -3.53
N VAL A 21 15.08 6.63 -4.25
CA VAL A 21 15.11 7.19 -5.60
C VAL A 21 15.75 6.18 -6.56
N PRO A 22 15.08 5.78 -7.66
CA PRO A 22 13.72 6.17 -8.06
C PRO A 22 12.65 5.55 -7.16
N TYR A 23 11.63 6.33 -6.80
CA TYR A 23 10.53 5.84 -5.98
C TYR A 23 9.60 4.94 -6.82
N PRO A 24 9.19 3.75 -6.33
CA PRO A 24 8.37 2.84 -7.10
C PRO A 24 6.88 3.22 -7.09
N LEU A 25 6.14 2.72 -8.09
CA LEU A 25 4.69 2.59 -8.01
C LEU A 25 4.36 1.40 -7.12
N ILE A 26 3.50 1.58 -6.11
CA ILE A 26 3.24 0.53 -5.11
C ILE A 26 1.79 0.07 -5.22
N SER A 27 1.59 -1.23 -5.37
CA SER A 27 0.29 -1.88 -5.22
C SER A 27 0.25 -2.66 -3.91
N LYS A 28 -0.69 -2.32 -3.04
CA LYS A 28 -0.79 -2.83 -1.66
C LYS A 28 -2.10 -3.57 -1.46
N PHE A 29 -2.03 -4.74 -0.84
CA PHE A 29 -3.16 -5.63 -0.60
C PHE A 29 -3.26 -5.96 0.89
N HIS A 30 -4.39 -5.63 1.49
CA HIS A 30 -4.69 -5.94 2.89
C HIS A 30 -5.41 -7.27 2.99
N ILE A 31 -4.69 -8.30 3.41
CA ILE A 31 -5.23 -9.65 3.54
C ILE A 31 -5.94 -9.80 4.88
N SER A 32 -5.35 -9.28 5.96
CA SER A 32 -5.94 -9.26 7.31
C SER A 32 -5.44 -8.06 8.10
N GLY A 33 -6.22 -7.65 9.10
CA GLY A 33 -5.97 -6.45 9.90
C GLY A 33 -6.25 -5.16 9.14
N THR A 34 -6.39 -4.08 9.90
CA THR A 34 -6.54 -2.71 9.39
C THR A 34 -5.35 -1.88 9.84
N TYR A 35 -5.09 -0.78 9.15
CA TYR A 35 -4.17 0.22 9.69
C TYR A 35 -4.71 1.62 9.45
N ARG A 36 -4.49 2.50 10.43
CA ARG A 36 -4.74 3.93 10.28
C ARG A 36 -3.51 4.56 9.64
N THR A 37 -3.71 5.17 8.48
CA THR A 37 -2.69 5.94 7.77
C THR A 37 -2.86 7.40 8.09
N ILE A 38 -1.77 8.07 8.45
CA ILE A 38 -1.69 9.52 8.44
C ILE A 38 -0.70 9.92 7.34
N SER A 39 -1.22 10.50 6.26
CA SER A 39 -0.46 10.90 5.07
C SER A 39 -0.69 12.39 4.83
N PRO A 40 0.14 13.28 5.39
CA PRO A 40 -0.03 14.71 5.19
C PRO A 40 0.16 15.06 3.70
N GLU A 41 -0.51 16.11 3.22
CA GLU A 41 -0.28 16.71 1.89
C GLU A 41 -0.81 15.94 0.67
N ILE A 42 -1.62 14.89 0.84
CA ILE A 42 -2.33 14.25 -0.28
C ILE A 42 -3.70 14.93 -0.45
N LYS A 43 -3.80 15.90 -1.38
CA LYS A 43 -5.02 16.71 -1.60
C LYS A 43 -6.30 15.91 -1.85
N GLU A 44 -6.17 14.68 -2.35
CA GLU A 44 -7.29 13.84 -2.80
C GLU A 44 -7.88 12.97 -1.69
N ASN A 45 -7.16 12.82 -0.57
CA ASN A 45 -7.57 11.99 0.56
C ASN A 45 -7.64 12.82 1.84
N SER A 46 -8.35 12.30 2.85
CA SER A 46 -8.16 12.79 4.22
C SER A 46 -6.70 12.57 4.60
N ASP A 47 -6.07 13.52 5.30
CA ASP A 47 -4.71 13.34 5.83
C ASP A 47 -4.66 12.18 6.85
N ASP A 48 -5.81 11.70 7.30
CA ASP A 48 -6.02 10.64 8.27
C ASP A 48 -7.15 9.71 7.83
N TYR A 49 -6.85 8.45 7.53
CA TYR A 49 -7.79 7.47 7.01
C TYR A 49 -7.45 6.05 7.46
N ILE A 50 -8.41 5.14 7.31
CA ILE A 50 -8.22 3.72 7.61
C ILE A 50 -8.09 2.98 6.28
N GLU A 51 -7.00 2.24 6.14
CA GLU A 51 -6.91 1.20 5.14
C GLU A 51 -7.41 -0.13 5.71
N GLY A 52 -8.34 -0.73 4.96
CA GLY A 52 -9.19 -1.79 5.45
C GLY A 52 -8.88 -3.17 4.90
N ILE A 53 -9.30 -4.18 5.66
CA ILE A 53 -9.27 -5.59 5.28
C ILE A 53 -9.94 -5.81 3.93
N GLU A 54 -9.41 -6.74 3.13
CA GLU A 54 -9.91 -7.11 1.80
C GLU A 54 -9.92 -5.96 0.80
N LYS A 55 -9.20 -4.86 1.08
CA LYS A 55 -9.02 -3.76 0.13
C LYS A 55 -7.63 -3.78 -0.48
N SER A 56 -7.57 -3.22 -1.68
CA SER A 56 -6.34 -3.00 -2.43
C SER A 56 -6.18 -1.52 -2.77
N TYR A 57 -4.93 -1.08 -2.76
CA TYR A 57 -4.54 0.31 -2.97
C TYR A 57 -3.42 0.38 -4.01
N LEU A 58 -3.39 1.47 -4.77
CA LEU A 58 -2.33 1.79 -5.72
C LEU A 58 -1.88 3.22 -5.47
N PHE A 59 -0.60 3.40 -5.20
CA PHE A 59 -0.10 4.72 -4.82
C PHE A 59 1.34 4.97 -5.27
N TYR A 60 1.64 6.25 -5.41
CA TYR A 60 2.96 6.79 -5.71
C TYR A 60 3.16 8.03 -4.85
N LEU A 61 4.00 7.93 -3.81
CA LEU A 61 4.08 8.91 -2.73
C LEU A 61 5.54 9.34 -2.40
N PRO A 62 6.39 9.65 -3.40
CA PRO A 62 7.79 9.98 -3.16
C PRO A 62 7.99 11.14 -2.17
N ASN A 63 9.03 11.01 -1.33
CA ASN A 63 9.43 12.02 -0.35
C ASN A 63 8.27 12.41 0.60
N LEU A 64 7.46 11.43 1.01
CA LEU A 64 6.38 11.61 1.98
C LEU A 64 6.57 10.65 3.15
N HIS A 65 6.52 11.18 4.38
CA HIS A 65 6.53 10.34 5.57
C HIS A 65 5.10 10.01 5.98
N GLU A 66 4.72 8.75 5.82
CA GLU A 66 3.45 8.25 6.33
C GLU A 66 3.64 7.69 7.74
N ILE A 67 2.69 8.00 8.62
CA ILE A 67 2.60 7.38 9.94
C ILE A 67 1.54 6.28 9.85
N HIS A 68 1.95 5.05 10.14
CA HIS A 68 1.04 3.91 10.24
C HIS A 68 0.79 3.58 11.70
N GLN A 69 -0.47 3.51 12.10
CA GLN A 69 -0.89 3.03 13.40
C GLN A 69 -1.60 1.68 13.23
N VAL A 70 -1.05 0.64 13.86
CA VAL A 70 -1.66 -0.69 13.91
C VAL A 70 -2.31 -0.87 15.27
N LEU A 71 -3.59 -1.23 15.28
CA LEU A 71 -4.32 -1.50 16.52
C LEU A 71 -3.79 -2.77 17.18
N ALA A 72 -3.70 -2.74 18.50
CA ALA A 72 -3.35 -3.91 19.29
C ALA A 72 -4.28 -5.11 18.98
N GLU A 73 -3.73 -6.33 19.02
CA GLU A 73 -4.47 -7.60 18.84
C GLU A 73 -4.98 -7.89 17.41
N GLU A 74 -4.67 -7.06 16.42
CA GLU A 74 -4.91 -7.38 15.01
C GLU A 74 -3.72 -8.11 14.36
N ASP A 75 -3.98 -9.28 13.76
CA ASP A 75 -3.03 -9.95 12.88
C ASP A 75 -2.96 -9.22 11.53
N LEU A 76 -1.99 -8.32 11.40
CA LEU A 76 -1.78 -7.55 10.18
C LEU A 76 -1.01 -8.38 9.13
N LEU A 77 -1.66 -8.68 8.01
CA LEU A 77 -1.03 -9.31 6.85
C LEU A 77 -1.26 -8.46 5.61
N ILE A 78 -0.18 -7.90 5.09
CA ILE A 78 -0.18 -7.04 3.91
C ILE A 78 0.81 -7.60 2.90
N VAL A 79 0.40 -7.62 1.63
CA VAL A 79 1.30 -7.86 0.50
C VAL A 79 1.47 -6.55 -0.26
N SER A 80 2.71 -6.09 -0.42
CA SER A 80 3.05 -4.91 -1.22
C SER A 80 3.91 -5.33 -2.41
N ILE A 81 3.49 -4.94 -3.61
CA ILE A 81 4.23 -5.12 -4.85
C ILE A 81 4.82 -3.76 -5.23
N TYR A 82 6.15 -3.71 -5.27
CA TYR A 82 6.92 -2.52 -5.64
C TYR A 82 7.26 -2.63 -7.13
N ILE A 83 6.72 -1.70 -7.92
CA ILE A 83 6.86 -1.70 -9.37
C ILE A 83 7.79 -0.54 -9.72
N ASP A 84 8.97 -0.87 -10.21
CA ASP A 84 9.89 0.12 -10.76
C ASP A 84 9.22 0.86 -11.92
N ILE A 85 9.38 2.19 -11.97
CA ILE A 85 8.69 3.04 -12.95
C ILE A 85 9.18 2.74 -14.37
N ASP A 86 10.47 2.47 -14.56
CA ASP A 86 11.02 2.19 -15.88
C ASP A 86 10.57 0.80 -16.37
N VAL A 87 10.44 -0.18 -15.47
CA VAL A 87 9.79 -1.46 -15.74
C VAL A 87 8.32 -1.24 -16.13
N PHE A 88 7.57 -0.45 -15.36
CA PHE A 88 6.16 -0.16 -15.64
C PHE A 88 5.97 0.47 -17.03
N LYS A 89 6.83 1.43 -17.38
CA LYS A 89 6.88 2.08 -18.70
C LYS A 89 7.23 1.11 -19.83
N THR A 90 8.17 0.19 -19.59
CA THR A 90 8.67 -0.73 -20.62
C THR A 90 7.67 -1.83 -20.96
N PHE A 91 6.95 -2.36 -19.95
CA PHE A 91 6.12 -3.55 -20.09
C PHE A 91 4.62 -3.28 -20.25
N SER A 92 4.19 -2.01 -20.17
CA SER A 92 2.79 -1.65 -20.33
C SER A 92 2.51 -1.05 -21.71
N GLN A 93 1.31 -1.28 -22.22
CA GLN A 93 0.80 -0.73 -23.48
C GLN A 93 -0.52 0.00 -23.23
N GLY A 94 -0.93 0.88 -24.15
CA GLY A 94 -2.21 1.57 -24.06
C GLY A 94 -2.28 2.63 -22.94
N PHE A 95 -1.17 3.35 -22.72
CA PHE A 95 -1.07 4.32 -21.64
C PHE A 95 -2.12 5.44 -21.72
N GLU A 96 -2.54 5.80 -22.93
CA GLU A 96 -3.62 6.75 -23.19
C GLU A 96 -4.97 6.34 -22.60
N LEU A 97 -5.16 5.06 -22.28
CA LEU A 97 -6.38 4.52 -21.66
C LEU A 97 -6.28 4.46 -20.14
N LEU A 98 -5.11 4.71 -19.55
CA LEU A 98 -4.95 4.68 -18.10
C LEU A 98 -5.63 5.89 -17.44
N PRO A 99 -6.00 5.79 -16.16
CA PRO A 99 -6.39 6.94 -15.37
C PRO A 99 -5.32 8.05 -15.41
N THR A 100 -5.76 9.32 -15.43
CA THR A 100 -4.91 10.53 -15.50
C THR A 100 -3.66 10.50 -14.61
N PRO A 101 -3.72 10.05 -13.34
CA PRO A 101 -2.56 10.01 -12.45
C PRO A 101 -1.47 9.06 -12.94
N LEU A 102 -1.86 7.91 -13.49
CA LEU A 102 -0.92 6.95 -14.08
C LEU A 102 -0.34 7.49 -15.38
N GLN A 103 -1.16 8.15 -16.22
CA GLN A 103 -0.63 8.86 -17.40
C GLN A 103 0.41 9.91 -16.99
N ALA A 104 0.16 10.66 -15.92
CA ALA A 104 1.09 11.67 -15.42
C ALA A 104 2.38 11.04 -14.87
N LEU A 105 2.29 9.90 -14.18
CA LEU A 105 3.44 9.12 -13.68
C LEU A 105 4.41 8.74 -14.80
N ILE A 106 3.89 8.42 -15.98
CA ILE A 106 4.69 7.98 -17.12
C ILE A 106 5.29 9.17 -17.88
N ASN A 107 4.50 10.23 -18.08
CA ASN A 107 4.82 11.29 -19.04
C ASN A 107 5.53 12.51 -18.42
N LYS A 108 5.52 12.67 -17.09
CA LYS A 108 6.10 13.84 -16.41
C LYS A 108 7.43 13.49 -15.74
N SER A 109 8.36 14.45 -15.78
CA SER A 109 9.62 14.37 -15.02
C SER A 109 9.40 14.50 -13.50
N SER A 110 8.34 15.22 -13.09
CA SER A 110 7.89 15.33 -11.71
C SER A 110 6.39 15.01 -11.66
N PRO A 111 6.04 13.72 -11.52
CA PRO A 111 4.66 13.30 -11.48
C PRO A 111 3.99 13.64 -10.13
N PRO A 112 2.67 13.92 -10.12
CA PRO A 112 1.96 14.18 -8.88
C PRO A 112 1.91 12.93 -8.00
N ARG A 113 1.92 13.16 -6.69
CA ARG A 113 1.62 12.12 -5.69
C ARG A 113 0.16 11.70 -5.81
N PHE A 114 -0.11 10.42 -5.59
CA PHE A 114 -1.48 9.92 -5.48
C PHE A 114 -1.56 8.68 -4.59
N HIS A 115 -2.74 8.45 -4.03
CA HIS A 115 -3.07 7.22 -3.32
C HIS A 115 -4.52 6.86 -3.61
N TYR A 116 -4.74 5.74 -4.31
CA TYR A 116 -6.06 5.32 -4.74
C TYR A 116 -6.50 4.00 -4.12
N PRO A 117 -7.72 3.94 -3.56
CA PRO A 117 -8.39 2.67 -3.36
C PRO A 117 -8.75 2.08 -4.73
N VAL A 118 -8.22 0.89 -5.02
CA VAL A 118 -8.50 0.16 -6.27
C VAL A 118 -9.79 -0.66 -6.14
N GLY A 119 -10.13 -1.05 -4.90
CA GLY A 119 -11.35 -1.78 -4.58
C GLY A 119 -11.08 -3.03 -3.77
N GLU A 120 -12.03 -3.96 -3.83
CA GLU A 120 -11.97 -5.22 -3.08
C GLU A 120 -11.02 -6.23 -3.72
N ILE A 121 -10.30 -6.97 -2.88
CA ILE A 121 -9.51 -8.11 -3.29
C ILE A 121 -10.48 -9.19 -3.78
N THR A 122 -10.48 -9.41 -5.10
CA THR A 122 -11.31 -10.45 -5.69
C THR A 122 -10.85 -11.85 -5.28
N PRO A 123 -11.71 -12.88 -5.37
CA PRO A 123 -11.29 -14.26 -5.09
C PRO A 123 -10.13 -14.75 -5.95
N ALA A 124 -10.02 -14.27 -7.19
CA ALA A 124 -8.90 -14.59 -8.08
C ALA A 124 -7.60 -13.95 -7.59
N MET A 125 -7.64 -12.67 -7.22
CA MET A 125 -6.50 -11.96 -6.63
C MET A 125 -6.06 -12.62 -5.34
N PHE A 126 -6.99 -12.95 -4.43
CA PHE A 126 -6.69 -13.62 -3.17
C PHE A 126 -5.93 -14.94 -3.38
N ARG A 127 -6.36 -15.76 -4.35
CA ARG A 127 -5.64 -17.02 -4.68
C ARG A 127 -4.20 -16.77 -5.12
N VAL A 128 -3.97 -15.77 -5.97
CA VAL A 128 -2.62 -15.41 -6.41
C VAL A 128 -1.77 -14.90 -5.24
N LEU A 129 -2.35 -14.05 -4.39
CA LEU A 129 -1.67 -13.53 -3.19
C LEU A 129 -1.31 -14.67 -2.23
N GLN A 130 -2.19 -15.65 -2.05
CA GLN A 130 -1.89 -16.85 -1.26
C GLN A 130 -0.77 -17.71 -1.88
N GLN A 131 -0.66 -17.78 -3.21
CA GLN A 131 0.46 -18.47 -3.86
C GLN A 131 1.78 -17.75 -3.63
N ILE A 132 1.78 -16.42 -3.64
CA ILE A 132 2.96 -15.60 -3.33
C ILE A 132 3.39 -15.79 -1.86
N LEU A 133 2.42 -15.83 -0.94
CA LEU A 133 2.70 -16.01 0.49
C LEU A 133 3.16 -17.43 0.84
N ASN A 134 2.63 -18.44 0.16
CA ASN A 134 2.90 -19.85 0.45
C ASN A 134 3.77 -20.49 -0.64
N LEU A 135 4.82 -19.79 -1.07
CA LEU A 135 5.76 -20.34 -2.04
C LEU A 135 6.43 -21.60 -1.46
N PRO A 136 6.45 -22.73 -2.20
CA PRO A 136 7.03 -23.97 -1.72
C PRO A 136 8.55 -23.91 -1.87
N PHE A 137 9.23 -23.32 -0.89
CA PHE A 137 10.68 -23.41 -0.74
C PHE A 137 11.02 -23.93 0.66
#